data_AF-A0AAU3ITD8-F1
#
_entry.id   AF-A0AAU3ITD8-F1
#
_cell.length_a   1.000
_cell.length_b   1.000
_cell.length_c   1.000
_cell.angle_alpha   90.00
_cell.angle_beta   90.00
_cell.angle_gamma   90.00
#
_symmetry.space_group_name_H-M   'P 1'
#
loop_
_entity.id
_entity.type
_entity.pdbx_description
1 polymer ?
#
loop_
_entity_poly.entity_id
_entity_poly.type
_entity_poly.pdbx_seq_one_letter_code
_entity_poly.pdbx_strand_id
1 'polypeptide(L)'
;MTSNETLNRVERACTRLHHDGQPVTFTAVAAITGLGRTTLYRNPTLRAVIDEHRHRTTASGTLTGITDEIATLRTAVDAIADRVRRHEEQLRRLTTRTN
;
A
#
# COMPACT_ATOMS: atom_id res chain seq x y z
N MET A 1 -5.98 -26.27 1.89
CA MET A 1 -4.88 -25.35 2.22
C MET A 1 -4.38 -24.52 1.02
N THR A 2 -5.16 -24.35 -0.06
CA THR A 2 -4.67 -23.80 -1.35
C THR A 2 -5.09 -22.35 -1.65
N SER A 3 -6.15 -21.83 -1.02
CA SER A 3 -6.68 -20.49 -1.36
C SER A 3 -5.83 -19.34 -0.84
N ASN A 4 -5.29 -19.43 0.38
CA ASN A 4 -4.50 -18.35 0.99
C ASN A 4 -3.11 -18.20 0.36
N GLU A 5 -2.49 -19.31 -0.02
CA GLU A 5 -1.19 -19.28 -0.70
C GLU A 5 -1.32 -18.69 -2.10
N THR A 6 -2.41 -19.02 -2.81
CA THR A 6 -2.75 -18.42 -4.10
C THR A 6 -3.00 -16.91 -3.97
N LEU A 7 -3.72 -16.50 -2.92
CA LEU A 7 -3.97 -15.09 -2.61
C LEU A 7 -2.65 -14.32 -2.36
N ASN A 8 -1.80 -14.83 -1.46
CA ASN A 8 -0.50 -14.24 -1.15
C ASN A 8 0.42 -14.16 -2.39
N ARG A 9 0.31 -15.13 -3.32
CA ARG A 9 1.06 -15.10 -4.58
C ARG A 9 0.55 -14.02 -5.53
N VAL A 10 -0.78 -13.84 -5.60
CA VAL A 10 -1.42 -12.78 -6.39
C VAL A 10 -1.09 -11.40 -5.82
N GLU A 11 -1.17 -11.21 -4.50
CA GLU A 11 -0.79 -9.95 -3.84
C GLU A 11 0.66 -9.58 -4.13
N ARG A 12 1.60 -10.54 -4.00
CA ARG A 12 3.01 -10.31 -4.35
C ARG A 12 3.21 -9.95 -5.82
N ALA A 13 2.45 -10.56 -6.72
CA ALA A 13 2.50 -10.22 -8.14
C ALA A 13 1.98 -8.80 -8.40
N CYS A 14 0.89 -8.38 -7.75
CA CYS A 14 0.36 -7.03 -7.85
C CYS A 14 1.36 -5.98 -7.33
N THR A 15 2.00 -6.24 -6.18
CA THR A 15 3.03 -5.36 -5.62
C THR A 15 4.25 -5.26 -6.54
N ARG A 16 4.68 -6.36 -7.14
CA ARG A 16 5.78 -6.35 -8.11
C ARG A 16 5.46 -5.52 -9.34
N LEU A 17 4.26 -5.68 -9.92
CA LEU A 17 3.83 -4.87 -11.06
C LEU A 17 3.82 -3.38 -10.71
N HIS A 18 3.35 -3.04 -9.51
CA HIS A 18 3.36 -1.67 -9.03
C HIS A 18 4.78 -1.10 -8.87
N HIS A 19 5.68 -1.87 -8.27
CA HIS A 19 7.10 -1.50 -8.14
C HIS A 19 7.78 -1.32 -9.51
N ASP A 20 7.46 -2.17 -10.48
CA ASP A 20 8.02 -2.13 -11.83
C ASP A 20 7.35 -1.05 -12.72
N GLY A 21 6.43 -0.24 -12.17
CA GLY A 21 5.69 0.79 -12.89
C GLY A 21 4.75 0.25 -13.97
N GLN A 22 4.45 -1.06 -13.92
CA GLN A 22 3.61 -1.74 -14.90
C GLN A 22 2.14 -1.72 -14.47
N PRO A 23 1.20 -1.62 -15.43
CA PRO A 23 -0.22 -1.63 -15.11
C PRO A 23 -0.64 -2.98 -14.52
N VAL A 24 -1.30 -2.94 -13.36
CA VAL A 24 -1.85 -4.14 -12.70
C VAL A 24 -3.06 -4.62 -13.50
N THR A 25 -2.84 -5.61 -14.37
CA THR A 25 -3.87 -6.25 -15.20
C THR A 25 -3.95 -7.74 -14.92
N PHE A 26 -5.12 -8.34 -15.14
CA PHE A 26 -5.31 -9.79 -15.01
C PHE A 26 -4.32 -10.60 -15.86
N THR A 27 -3.95 -10.10 -17.04
CA THR A 27 -2.96 -10.73 -17.93
C THR A 27 -1.56 -10.69 -17.33
N ALA A 28 -1.13 -9.54 -16.79
CA ALA A 28 0.18 -9.39 -16.18
C ALA A 28 0.30 -10.20 -14.87
N VAL A 29 -0.76 -10.21 -14.05
CA VAL A 29 -0.82 -11.01 -12.83
C VAL A 29 -0.80 -12.51 -13.16
N ALA A 30 -1.53 -12.96 -14.19
CA ALA A 30 -1.48 -14.34 -14.66
C ALA A 30 -0.07 -14.75 -15.12
N ALA A 31 0.63 -13.87 -15.84
CA ALA A 31 1.99 -14.13 -16.30
C ALA A 31 2.99 -14.30 -15.15
N ILE A 32 2.89 -13.48 -14.09
CA ILE A 32 3.80 -13.54 -12.94
C ILE A 32 3.48 -14.72 -12.01
N THR A 33 2.18 -14.98 -11.78
CA THR A 33 1.74 -16.04 -10.87
C THR A 33 1.70 -17.43 -11.52
N GLY A 34 1.74 -17.50 -12.86
CA GLY A 34 1.54 -18.75 -13.60
C GLY A 34 0.11 -19.29 -13.50
N LEU A 35 -0.84 -18.50 -12.98
CA LEU A 35 -2.24 -18.89 -12.88
C LEU A 35 -2.97 -18.61 -14.19
N GLY A 36 -3.89 -19.49 -14.56
CA GLY A 36 -4.79 -19.24 -15.69
C GLY A 36 -5.71 -18.06 -15.42
N ARG A 37 -5.95 -17.21 -16.42
CA ARG A 37 -6.88 -16.06 -16.31
C ARG A 37 -8.27 -16.49 -15.84
N THR A 38 -8.74 -17.65 -16.30
CA THR A 38 -10.03 -18.23 -15.90
C THR A 38 -10.11 -18.47 -14.39
N THR A 39 -9.02 -18.88 -13.76
CA THR A 39 -8.93 -19.08 -12.30
C THR A 39 -9.01 -17.75 -11.55
N LEU A 40 -8.36 -16.70 -12.08
CA LEU A 40 -8.42 -15.36 -11.52
C LEU A 40 -9.83 -14.75 -11.63
N TYR A 41 -10.52 -14.97 -12.74
CA TYR A 41 -11.90 -14.49 -12.93
C TYR A 41 -12.93 -15.26 -12.10
N ARG A 42 -12.73 -16.56 -11.89
CA ARG A 42 -13.69 -17.43 -11.20
C ARG A 42 -13.67 -17.26 -9.68
N ASN A 43 -12.55 -16.79 -9.12
CA ASN A 43 -12.44 -16.54 -7.68
C ASN A 43 -12.71 -15.05 -7.36
N PRO A 44 -13.83 -14.72 -6.69
CA PRO A 44 -14.19 -13.33 -6.42
C PRO A 44 -13.18 -12.60 -5.52
N THR A 45 -12.52 -13.31 -4.60
CA THR A 45 -11.49 -12.73 -3.73
C THR A 45 -10.25 -12.33 -4.53
N LEU A 46 -9.78 -13.20 -5.44
CA LEU A 46 -8.63 -12.86 -6.30
C LEU A 46 -8.97 -11.70 -7.23
N ARG A 47 -10.20 -11.67 -7.75
CA ARG A 47 -10.69 -10.57 -8.57
C ARG A 47 -10.68 -9.25 -7.81
N ALA A 48 -11.23 -9.23 -6.58
CA ALA A 48 -11.28 -8.04 -5.75
C ALA A 48 -9.89 -7.46 -5.47
N VAL A 49 -8.91 -8.30 -5.14
CA VAL A 49 -7.52 -7.85 -4.91
C VAL A 49 -6.90 -7.22 -6.16
N ILE A 50 -7.06 -7.86 -7.33
CA ILE A 50 -6.50 -7.33 -8.58
C ILE A 50 -7.17 -5.99 -8.94
N ASP A 51 -8.49 -5.89 -8.79
CA ASP A 51 -9.22 -4.66 -9.06
C ASP A 51 -8.82 -3.54 -8.08
N GLU A 52 -8.70 -3.80 -6.78
CA GLU A 52 -8.24 -2.82 -5.78
C GLU A 52 -6.86 -2.23 -6.15
N HIS A 53 -5.89 -3.11 -6.43
CA HIS A 53 -4.54 -2.69 -6.83
C HIS A 53 -4.52 -1.94 -8.16
N ARG A 54 -5.41 -2.30 -9.09
CA ARG A 54 -5.58 -1.59 -10.37
C ARG A 54 -6.11 -0.18 -10.16
N HIS A 55 -7.15 0.00 -9.35
CA HIS A 55 -7.72 1.32 -9.06
C HIS A 55 -6.72 2.22 -8.33
N ARG A 56 -5.97 1.66 -7.37
CA ARG A 56 -4.88 2.38 -6.70
C ARG A 56 -3.79 2.82 -7.68
N THR A 57 -3.40 1.96 -8.62
CA THR A 57 -2.40 2.30 -9.64
C THR A 57 -2.91 3.37 -10.61
N THR A 58 -4.19 3.36 -10.98
CA THR A 58 -4.76 4.42 -11.83
C THR A 58 -4.89 5.75 -11.11
N ALA A 59 -5.21 5.75 -9.81
CA ALA A 59 -5.26 6.96 -9.00
C ALA A 59 -3.85 7.54 -8.81
N SER A 60 -2.91 6.69 -8.38
CA SER A 60 -1.51 7.05 -8.12
C SER A 60 -0.71 7.31 -9.41
N GLY A 61 -1.12 6.77 -10.56
CA GLY A 61 -0.48 7.02 -11.86
C GLY A 61 -0.76 8.40 -12.46
N THR A 62 -1.61 9.21 -11.84
CA THR A 62 -1.79 10.62 -12.20
C THR A 62 -0.86 11.49 -11.36
N LEU A 63 -0.25 12.52 -11.97
CA LEU A 63 0.54 13.53 -11.25
C LEU A 63 -0.22 14.10 -10.03
N THR A 64 -1.55 14.19 -10.13
CA THR A 64 -2.45 14.59 -9.05
C THR A 64 -2.46 13.59 -7.90
N GLY A 65 -2.62 12.28 -8.18
CA GLY A 65 -2.61 11.25 -7.13
C GLY A 65 -1.28 11.15 -6.39
N ILE A 66 -0.16 11.30 -7.11
CA ILE A 66 1.18 11.38 -6.49
C ILE A 66 1.27 12.61 -5.59
N THR A 67 0.73 13.75 -6.02
CA THR A 67 0.74 14.99 -5.24
C THR A 67 -0.09 14.85 -3.96
N ASP A 68 -1.26 14.20 -4.03
CA ASP A 68 -2.14 13.95 -2.89
C ASP A 68 -1.51 12.97 -1.88
N GLU A 69 -0.83 11.93 -2.36
CA GLU A 69 -0.07 11.01 -1.51
C GLU A 69 1.08 11.72 -0.80
N ILE A 70 1.84 12.57 -1.51
CA ILE A 70 2.92 13.39 -0.91
C ILE A 70 2.36 14.36 0.13
N ALA A 71 1.22 15.00 -0.14
CA ALA A 71 0.58 15.89 0.81
C ALA A 71 0.13 15.16 2.08
N THR A 72 -0.41 13.95 1.92
CA THR A 72 -0.81 13.08 3.03
C THR A 72 0.39 12.65 3.87
N LEU A 73 1.48 12.22 3.22
CA LEU A 73 2.72 11.83 3.91
C LEU A 73 3.34 13.00 4.67
N ARG A 74 3.39 14.19 4.09
CA ARG A 74 3.85 15.41 4.79
C ARG A 74 3.03 15.70 6.04
N THR A 75 1.72 15.62 5.93
CA THR A 75 0.80 15.81 7.06
C THR A 75 1.06 14.81 8.18
N ALA A 76 1.29 13.54 7.84
CA ALA A 76 1.61 12.51 8.83
C ALA A 76 2.96 12.76 9.52
N VAL A 77 3.98 13.17 8.76
CA VAL A 77 5.31 13.52 9.30
C VAL A 77 5.22 14.71 10.24
N ASP A 78 4.47 15.76 9.89
CA ASP A 78 4.28 16.93 10.74
C ASP A 78 3.58 16.58 12.06
N ALA A 79 2.55 15.72 12.01
CA ALA A 79 1.86 15.23 13.20
C ALA A 79 2.81 14.43 14.14
N ILE A 80 3.73 13.65 13.57
CA ILE A 80 4.75 12.93 14.34
C ILE A 80 5.73 13.92 14.97
N ALA A 81 6.22 14.91 14.21
CA ALA A 81 7.14 15.92 14.71
C ALA A 81 6.52 16.75 15.86
N ASP A 82 5.24 17.11 15.74
CA ASP A 82 4.46 17.73 16.81
C ASP A 82 4.40 16.85 18.07
N ARG A 83 4.12 15.55 17.88
CA ARG A 83 4.04 14.61 18.99
C ARG A 83 5.39 14.48 19.69
N VAL A 84 6.49 14.37 18.96
CA VAL A 84 7.85 14.30 19.52
C VAL A 84 8.15 15.55 20.34
N ARG A 85 7.91 16.75 19.80
CA ARG A 85 8.11 18.01 20.53
C ARG A 85 7.33 18.06 21.85
N ARG A 86 6.07 17.59 21.85
CA ARG A 86 5.27 17.52 23.08
C ARG A 86 5.86 16.55 24.10
N HIS A 87 6.35 15.39 23.66
CA HIS A 87 6.97 14.42 24.57
C HIS A 87 8.28 14.95 25.16
N GLU A 88 9.11 15.61 24.36
CA GLU A 88 10.34 16.25 24.84
C GLU A 88 10.06 17.33 25.88
N GLU A 89 9.04 18.17 25.66
CA GLU A 89 8.62 19.19 26.62
C GLU A 89 8.07 18.58 27.92
N GLN A 90 7.33 17.47 27.83
CA GLN A 90 6.86 16.74 29.02
C GLN A 90 8.04 16.16 29.81
N LEU A 91 9.02 15.55 29.14
CA LEU A 91 10.23 15.02 29.78
C LEU A 91 11.03 16.14 30.45
N ARG A 92 11.16 17.31 29.81
CA ARG A 92 11.82 18.47 30.39
C ARG A 92 11.13 18.93 31.67
N ARG A 93 9.80 19.08 31.66
CA ARG A 93 9.02 19.47 32.85
C ARG A 93 9.11 18.47 34.00
N LEU A 94 9.13 17.18 33.70
CA LEU A 94 9.29 16.14 34.72
C LEU A 94 10.70 16.19 35.33
N THR A 95 11.73 16.28 34.50
CA THR A 95 13.12 16.36 34.95
C THR A 95 13.36 17.61 35.82
N THR A 96 12.81 18.76 35.44
CA THR A 96 12.91 20.01 36.23
C THR A 96 12.14 19.97 37.55
N ARG A 97 11.11 19.13 37.69
CA ARG A 97 10.33 19.01 38.94
C ARG A 97 10.87 17.94 39.91
N THR A 98 11.77 17.09 39.44
CA THR A 98 12.38 16.03 40.25
C THR A 98 13.77 16.42 40.77
N ASN A 99 14.24 17.62 40.43
CA ASN A 99 15.47 18.28 40.90
C ASN A 99 15.08 19.48 41.78
#